data_AF-A0A9E3XYP3-F1
#
_entry.id   AF-A0A9E3XYP3-F1
#
_cell.length_a   1.000
_cell.length_b   1.000
_cell.length_c   1.000
_cell.angle_alpha   90.00
_cell.angle_beta   90.00
_cell.angle_gamma   90.00
#
_symmetry.space_group_name_H-M   'P 1'
#
loop_
_entity.id
_entity.type
_entity.pdbx_description
1 polymer ?
#
loop_
_entity_poly.entity_id
_entity_poly.type
_entity_poly.pdbx_seq_one_letter_code
_entity_poly.pdbx_strand_id
1 'polypeptide(L)'
;LDDPRDQAVAYMARSAFPTKYRPGHPTLGLPENNLRLIEAFYDHGNAAISHLRDAGALRFRHVPYPDYYADLPEGRDGVGRVCEPVLPEGHRRGIDPTGGQILAEMLVDGAVAHGAQLRLGTEVRHLVRDDDGRVVGVEARTGTRTIIIGARKGVIFGSGGFIHDAEYRFTYL
;
A
#
# COMPACT_ATOMS: atom_id res chain seq x y z
N LEU A 1 2.67 1.29 21.31
CA LEU A 1 4.12 1.07 21.12
C LEU A 1 4.76 2.45 21.07
N ASP A 2 5.84 2.69 21.78
CA ASP A 2 6.69 3.85 21.51
C ASP A 2 7.53 3.51 20.27
N ASP A 3 7.45 4.29 19.18
CA ASP A 3 8.17 3.99 17.94
C ASP A 3 8.84 5.27 17.45
N PRO A 4 10.02 5.64 17.96
CA PRO A 4 10.63 6.92 17.64
C PRO A 4 10.88 7.05 16.13
N ARG A 5 10.45 8.18 15.56
CA ARG A 5 10.54 8.46 14.11
C ARG A 5 11.92 8.16 13.55
N ASP A 6 12.97 8.75 14.14
CA ASP A 6 14.32 8.64 13.61
C ASP A 6 14.83 7.20 13.61
N GLN A 7 14.47 6.41 14.64
CA GLN A 7 14.81 4.99 14.70
C GLN A 7 14.06 4.20 13.62
N ALA A 8 12.75 4.42 13.46
CA ALA A 8 11.93 3.73 12.45
C ALA A 8 12.36 4.08 11.02
N VAL A 9 12.64 5.36 10.75
CA VAL A 9 13.18 5.83 9.45
C VAL A 9 14.55 5.22 9.18
N ALA A 10 15.44 5.19 10.17
CA ALA A 10 16.75 4.55 10.02
C ALA A 10 16.64 3.03 9.77
N TYR A 11 15.73 2.36 10.47
CA TYR A 11 15.44 0.93 10.26
C TYR A 11 14.93 0.66 8.83
N MET A 12 13.95 1.44 8.36
CA MET A 12 13.43 1.31 7.00
C MET A 12 14.49 1.64 5.94
N ALA A 13 15.30 2.67 6.15
CA ALA A 13 16.38 3.02 5.23
C ALA A 13 17.45 1.92 5.15
N ARG A 14 17.86 1.36 6.30
CA ARG A 14 18.85 0.29 6.38
C ARG A 14 18.36 -1.01 5.75
N SER A 15 17.12 -1.39 6.01
CA SER A 15 16.52 -2.62 5.46
C SER A 15 16.23 -2.51 3.97
N ALA A 16 15.76 -1.36 3.48
CA ALA A 16 15.43 -1.17 2.06
C ALA A 16 16.67 -0.89 1.19
N PHE A 17 17.69 -0.21 1.72
CA PHE A 17 18.88 0.21 0.96
C PHE A 17 20.20 -0.11 1.68
N PRO A 18 20.46 -1.38 2.03
CA PRO A 18 21.58 -1.76 2.92
C PRO A 18 22.95 -1.37 2.36
N THR A 19 23.15 -1.39 1.04
CA THR A 19 24.42 -1.02 0.40
C THR A 19 24.68 0.48 0.34
N LYS A 20 23.65 1.31 0.57
CA LYS A 20 23.74 2.77 0.53
C LYS A 20 23.66 3.40 1.92
N TYR A 21 23.06 2.69 2.87
CA TYR A 21 22.83 3.19 4.22
C TYR A 21 24.15 3.62 4.89
N ARG A 22 24.18 4.85 5.39
CA ARG A 22 25.31 5.45 6.11
C ARG A 22 24.77 6.13 7.36
N PRO A 23 24.93 5.54 8.55
CA PRO A 23 24.48 6.17 9.78
C PRO A 23 25.21 7.51 9.98
N GLY A 24 24.48 8.52 10.46
CA GLY A 24 25.01 9.87 10.69
C GLY A 24 25.14 10.77 9.46
N HIS A 25 24.92 10.26 8.24
CA HIS A 25 24.77 11.12 7.06
C HIS A 25 23.42 11.85 7.13
N PRO A 26 23.31 13.13 6.70
CA PRO A 26 22.04 13.88 6.73
C PRO A 26 20.88 13.19 6.02
N THR A 27 21.17 12.40 4.98
CA THR A 27 20.18 11.61 4.24
C THR A 27 20.21 10.10 4.53
N LEU A 28 20.92 9.67 5.58
CA LEU A 28 21.24 8.28 5.86
C LEU A 28 21.96 7.55 4.70
N GLY A 29 22.58 8.30 3.79
CA GLY A 29 23.26 7.78 2.60
C GLY A 29 22.35 7.51 1.39
N LEU A 30 21.05 7.78 1.50
CA LEU A 30 20.08 7.55 0.42
C LEU A 30 19.97 8.76 -0.52
N PRO A 31 19.55 8.54 -1.80
CA PRO A 31 19.01 9.62 -2.63
C PRO A 31 17.83 10.30 -1.93
N GLU A 32 17.73 11.62 -2.05
CA GLU A 32 16.77 12.42 -1.30
C GLU A 32 15.31 12.00 -1.55
N ASN A 33 14.96 11.65 -2.80
CA ASN A 33 13.63 11.14 -3.11
C ASN A 33 13.30 9.82 -2.39
N ASN A 34 14.27 8.94 -2.16
CA ASN A 34 14.04 7.68 -1.46
C ASN A 34 13.82 7.91 0.03
N LEU A 35 14.64 8.77 0.64
CA LEU A 35 14.45 9.14 2.04
C LEU A 35 13.09 9.81 2.23
N ARG A 36 12.74 10.77 1.38
CA ARG A 36 11.45 11.47 1.44
C ARG A 36 10.25 10.51 1.34
N LEU A 37 10.35 9.44 0.55
CA LEU A 37 9.30 8.41 0.48
C LEU A 37 9.18 7.61 1.79
N ILE A 38 10.30 7.22 2.40
CA ILE A 38 10.30 6.51 3.69
C ILE A 38 9.73 7.39 4.80
N GLU A 39 10.14 8.66 4.84
CA GLU A 39 9.66 9.64 5.79
C GLU A 39 8.15 9.88 5.62
N ALA A 40 7.69 10.12 4.39
CA ALA A 40 6.27 10.30 4.12
C ALA A 40 5.43 9.07 4.51
N PHE A 41 5.96 7.86 4.30
CA PHE A 41 5.30 6.63 4.72
C PHE A 41 5.13 6.58 6.24
N TYR A 42 6.18 6.88 7.00
CA TYR A 42 6.11 6.90 8.46
C TYR A 42 5.20 8.04 8.98
N ASP A 43 5.42 9.26 8.47
CA ASP A 43 4.76 10.49 8.95
C ASP A 43 3.25 10.48 8.68
N HIS A 44 2.81 9.82 7.60
CA HIS A 44 1.41 9.81 7.19
C HIS A 44 0.71 8.46 7.36
N GLY A 45 1.44 7.37 7.60
CA GLY A 45 0.87 6.03 7.73
C GLY A 45 -0.20 5.94 8.83
N ASN A 46 0.09 6.47 10.02
CA ASN A 46 -0.88 6.48 11.12
C ASN A 46 -2.14 7.31 10.80
N ALA A 47 -1.98 8.46 10.14
CA ALA A 47 -3.11 9.31 9.76
C ALA A 47 -4.01 8.62 8.72
N ALA A 48 -3.43 7.96 7.71
CA ALA A 48 -4.17 7.22 6.69
C ALA A 48 -4.96 6.05 7.29
N ILE A 49 -4.32 5.26 8.15
CA ILE A 49 -4.96 4.11 8.81
C ILE A 49 -6.02 4.56 9.82
N SER A 50 -5.75 5.61 10.60
CA SER A 50 -6.74 6.19 11.53
C SER A 50 -7.95 6.71 10.79
N HIS A 51 -7.77 7.37 9.64
CA HIS A 51 -8.89 7.84 8.83
C HIS A 51 -9.79 6.69 8.35
N LEU A 52 -9.22 5.58 7.87
CA LEU A 52 -9.99 4.40 7.46
C LEU A 52 -10.74 3.76 8.65
N ARG A 53 -10.10 3.70 9.82
CA ARG A 53 -10.73 3.20 11.04
C ARG A 53 -11.89 4.08 11.49
N ASP A 54 -11.67 5.40 11.53
CA ASP A 54 -12.66 6.36 12.01
C ASP A 54 -13.85 6.48 11.05
N ALA A 55 -13.62 6.22 9.76
CA ALA A 55 -14.67 6.03 8.76
C ALA A 55 -15.40 4.67 8.88
N GLY A 56 -14.98 3.77 9.77
CA GLY A 56 -15.54 2.42 9.89
C GLY A 56 -15.21 1.48 8.74
N ALA A 57 -14.27 1.86 7.86
CA ALA A 57 -13.85 1.06 6.70
C ALA A 57 -12.75 0.02 7.04
N LEU A 58 -12.16 0.09 8.24
CA LEU A 58 -11.09 -0.81 8.63
C LEU A 58 -11.09 -1.08 10.14
N ARG A 59 -11.01 -2.35 10.53
CA ARG A 59 -10.71 -2.76 11.90
C ARG A 59 -9.43 -3.59 11.90
N PHE A 60 -8.46 -3.19 12.69
CA PHE A 60 -7.17 -3.84 12.78
C PHE A 60 -6.68 -3.90 14.22
N ARG A 61 -5.70 -4.77 14.46
CA ARG A 61 -4.98 -4.88 15.72
C ARG A 61 -3.50 -5.03 15.46
N HIS A 62 -2.67 -4.54 16.38
CA HIS A 62 -1.25 -4.86 16.40
C HIS A 62 -1.07 -6.34 16.78
N VAL A 63 -0.07 -6.98 16.18
CA VAL A 63 0.32 -8.36 16.49
C VAL A 63 1.82 -8.43 16.75
N PRO A 64 2.27 -9.25 17.72
CA PRO A 64 3.67 -9.33 18.12
C PRO A 64 4.45 -10.22 17.13
N TYR A 65 4.52 -9.80 15.87
CA TYR A 65 5.35 -10.42 14.85
C TYR A 65 6.62 -9.62 14.67
N PRO A 66 7.81 -10.18 14.97
CA PRO A 66 9.08 -9.49 14.78
C PRO A 66 9.24 -9.00 13.34
N ASP A 67 9.82 -7.81 13.18
CA ASP A 67 10.21 -7.35 11.86
C ASP A 67 11.34 -8.26 11.31
N TYR A 68 11.48 -8.34 9.98
CA TYR A 68 12.41 -9.30 9.35
C TYR A 68 13.88 -9.14 9.74
N TYR A 69 14.30 -7.94 10.14
CA TYR A 69 15.67 -7.63 10.56
C TYR A 69 15.70 -7.09 12.00
N ALA A 70 14.97 -7.74 12.91
CA ALA A 70 14.83 -7.32 14.31
C ALA A 70 16.17 -7.32 15.10
N ASP A 71 17.20 -7.96 14.58
CA ASP A 71 18.56 -7.99 15.15
C ASP A 71 19.39 -6.73 14.85
N LEU A 72 18.92 -5.87 13.93
CA LEU A 72 19.61 -4.61 13.64
C LEU A 72 19.54 -3.65 14.83
N PRO A 73 20.58 -2.82 15.05
CA PRO A 73 20.56 -1.75 16.06
C PRO A 73 19.36 -0.81 15.96
N GLU A 74 18.86 -0.56 14.76
CA GLU A 74 17.68 0.26 14.49
C GLU A 74 16.36 -0.53 14.66
N GLY A 75 16.45 -1.86 14.76
CA GLY A 75 15.34 -2.75 15.02
C GLY A 75 14.71 -2.50 16.39
N ARG A 76 13.46 -2.97 16.55
CA ARG A 76 12.75 -2.98 17.83
C ARG A 76 12.88 -4.36 18.49
N ASP A 77 12.66 -4.42 19.80
CA ASP A 77 12.88 -5.56 20.73
C ASP A 77 12.03 -6.84 20.44
N GLY A 78 11.95 -7.28 19.19
CA GLY A 78 11.26 -8.50 18.77
C GLY A 78 9.73 -8.42 18.72
N VAL A 79 9.12 -7.34 19.21
CA VAL A 79 7.64 -7.16 19.17
C VAL A 79 7.15 -6.86 17.74
N GLY A 80 7.96 -6.12 16.96
CA GLY A 80 7.68 -5.70 15.59
C GLY A 80 6.48 -4.76 15.43
N ARG A 81 6.22 -4.34 14.17
CA ARG A 81 5.32 -3.23 13.84
C ARG A 81 4.05 -3.64 13.10
N VAL A 82 3.84 -4.95 12.91
CA VAL A 82 2.77 -5.47 12.06
C VAL A 82 1.40 -5.25 12.68
N CYS A 83 0.46 -4.81 11.84
CA CYS A 83 -0.97 -4.82 12.14
C CYS A 83 -1.68 -5.80 11.20
N GLU A 84 -2.71 -6.46 11.70
CA GLU A 84 -3.55 -7.36 10.93
C GLU A 84 -5.03 -6.98 11.09
N PRO A 85 -5.89 -7.33 10.11
CA PRO A 85 -7.33 -7.16 10.26
C PRO A 85 -7.85 -7.91 11.49
N VAL A 86 -8.80 -7.32 12.21
CA VAL A 86 -9.54 -8.05 13.25
C VAL A 86 -10.43 -9.07 12.56
N LEU A 87 -10.17 -10.35 12.84
CA LEU A 87 -10.93 -11.46 12.29
C LEU A 87 -12.27 -11.61 13.02
N PRO A 88 -13.33 -12.12 12.35
CA PRO A 88 -14.60 -12.43 13.01
C PRO A 88 -14.44 -13.39 14.19
N GLU A 89 -15.33 -13.27 15.17
CA GLU A 89 -15.38 -14.22 16.29
C GLU A 89 -15.62 -15.65 15.77
N GLY A 90 -14.86 -16.62 16.28
CA GLY A 90 -14.95 -18.01 15.85
C GLY A 90 -14.25 -18.32 14.52
N HIS A 91 -13.48 -17.39 13.94
CA HIS A 91 -12.71 -17.63 12.71
C HIS A 91 -11.80 -18.85 12.81
N ARG A 92 -11.85 -19.72 11.80
CA ARG A 92 -11.11 -20.98 11.70
C ARG A 92 -10.05 -20.88 10.61
N ARG A 93 -8.79 -20.80 11.02
CA ARG A 93 -7.64 -20.75 10.11
C ARG A 93 -7.60 -21.98 9.19
N GLY A 94 -7.48 -21.74 7.89
CA GLY A 94 -7.42 -22.80 6.86
C GLY A 94 -8.78 -23.32 6.39
N ILE A 95 -9.88 -22.86 6.99
CA ILE A 95 -11.26 -23.18 6.57
C ILE A 95 -11.96 -21.91 6.11
N ASP A 96 -11.91 -20.87 6.94
CA ASP A 96 -12.55 -19.58 6.67
C ASP A 96 -11.61 -18.67 5.83
N PRO A 97 -12.13 -17.59 5.21
CA PRO A 97 -11.34 -16.66 4.40
C PRO A 97 -10.05 -16.19 5.07
N THR A 98 -9.01 -16.01 4.27
CA THR A 98 -7.72 -15.51 4.79
C THR A 98 -7.84 -14.09 5.33
N GLY A 99 -6.93 -13.68 6.22
CA GLY A 99 -6.88 -12.29 6.70
C GLY A 99 -6.78 -11.28 5.55
N GLY A 100 -5.99 -11.57 4.51
CA GLY A 100 -5.89 -10.71 3.33
C GLY A 100 -7.21 -10.55 2.58
N GLN A 101 -7.99 -11.62 2.46
CA GLN A 101 -9.33 -11.56 1.86
C GLN A 101 -10.29 -10.72 2.73
N ILE A 102 -10.32 -10.96 4.05
CA ILE A 102 -11.16 -10.21 4.99
C ILE A 102 -10.80 -8.71 4.98
N LEU A 103 -9.51 -8.38 4.90
CA LEU A 103 -9.04 -7.00 4.75
C LEU A 103 -9.60 -6.35 3.47
N ALA A 104 -9.51 -7.04 2.33
CA ALA A 104 -10.01 -6.52 1.07
C ALA A 104 -11.53 -6.31 1.10
N GLU A 105 -12.28 -7.25 1.66
CA GLU A 105 -13.74 -7.15 1.84
C GLU A 105 -14.10 -5.94 2.71
N MET A 106 -13.46 -5.74 3.87
CA MET A 106 -13.69 -4.57 4.73
C MET A 106 -13.47 -3.25 3.99
N LEU A 107 -12.39 -3.14 3.22
CA LEU A 107 -12.07 -1.93 2.46
C LEU A 107 -13.07 -1.67 1.32
N VAL A 108 -13.52 -2.73 0.62
CA VAL A 108 -14.53 -2.62 -0.44
C VAL A 108 -15.87 -2.18 0.16
N ASP A 109 -16.32 -2.83 1.22
CA ASP A 109 -17.57 -2.50 1.89
C ASP A 109 -17.54 -1.06 2.43
N GLY A 110 -16.43 -0.69 3.07
CA GLY A 110 -16.20 0.67 3.56
C GLY A 110 -16.24 1.71 2.43
N ALA A 111 -15.57 1.44 1.31
CA ALA A 111 -15.58 2.35 0.16
C ALA A 111 -16.98 2.50 -0.43
N VAL A 112 -17.71 1.40 -0.63
CA VAL A 112 -19.09 1.41 -1.16
C VAL A 112 -20.04 2.14 -0.20
N ALA A 113 -19.92 1.92 1.10
CA ALA A 113 -20.70 2.63 2.12
C ALA A 113 -20.47 4.16 2.09
N HIS A 114 -19.29 4.60 1.63
CA HIS A 114 -18.95 6.01 1.42
C HIS A 114 -19.21 6.51 -0.01
N GLY A 115 -19.98 5.75 -0.80
CA GLY A 115 -20.46 6.16 -2.12
C GLY A 115 -19.50 5.87 -3.28
N ALA A 116 -18.45 5.05 -3.07
CA ALA A 116 -17.63 4.57 -4.17
C ALA A 116 -18.44 3.64 -5.09
N GLN A 117 -18.23 3.77 -6.40
CA GLN A 117 -18.83 2.86 -7.40
C GLN A 117 -17.84 1.73 -7.71
N LEU A 118 -18.18 0.50 -7.33
CA LEU A 118 -17.41 -0.67 -7.71
C LEU A 118 -17.85 -1.17 -9.09
N ARG A 119 -16.89 -1.31 -10.02
CA ARG A 119 -17.12 -1.85 -11.36
C ARG A 119 -16.19 -3.03 -11.62
N LEU A 120 -16.74 -4.24 -11.58
CA LEU A 120 -16.01 -5.46 -11.93
C LEU A 120 -16.03 -5.68 -13.45
N GLY A 121 -15.17 -6.56 -13.95
CA GLY A 121 -15.08 -6.85 -15.39
C GLY A 121 -14.80 -5.62 -16.25
N THR A 122 -14.08 -4.64 -15.68
CA THR A 122 -13.77 -3.35 -16.30
C THR A 122 -12.26 -3.18 -16.36
N GLU A 123 -11.69 -3.45 -17.53
CA GLU A 123 -10.26 -3.47 -17.75
C GLU A 123 -9.79 -2.16 -18.39
N VAL A 124 -8.97 -1.38 -17.69
CA VAL A 124 -8.38 -0.14 -18.25
C VAL A 124 -7.34 -0.50 -19.31
N ARG A 125 -7.41 0.17 -20.47
CA ARG A 125 -6.50 -0.06 -21.61
C ARG A 125 -5.69 1.17 -22.00
N HIS A 126 -6.32 2.35 -21.96
CA HIS A 126 -5.66 3.59 -22.36
C HIS A 126 -5.98 4.74 -21.41
N LEU A 127 -5.03 5.67 -21.28
CA LEU A 127 -5.26 6.97 -20.65
C LEU A 127 -5.93 7.90 -21.65
N VAL A 128 -6.92 8.66 -21.19
CA VAL A 128 -7.49 9.78 -21.94
C VAL A 128 -6.82 11.06 -21.47
N ARG A 129 -6.30 11.85 -22.40
CA ARG A 129 -5.63 13.12 -22.14
C ARG A 129 -6.32 14.26 -22.90
N ASP A 130 -6.28 15.46 -22.33
CA ASP A 130 -6.64 16.69 -23.04
C ASP A 130 -5.46 17.19 -23.90
N ASP A 131 -5.67 18.33 -24.57
CA ASP A 131 -4.70 18.93 -25.49
C ASP A 131 -3.41 19.39 -24.79
N ASP A 132 -3.48 19.66 -23.47
CA ASP A 132 -2.33 20.02 -22.63
C ASP A 132 -1.61 18.78 -22.06
N GLY A 133 -2.08 17.56 -22.39
CA GLY A 133 -1.51 16.29 -21.95
C GLY A 133 -1.92 15.87 -20.54
N ARG A 134 -2.82 16.60 -19.86
CA ARG A 134 -3.34 16.22 -18.54
C ARG A 134 -4.23 14.99 -18.69
N VAL A 135 -4.05 14.01 -17.79
CA VAL A 135 -4.94 12.84 -17.72
C VAL A 135 -6.30 13.26 -17.20
N VAL A 136 -7.33 13.08 -18.03
CA VAL A 136 -8.72 13.45 -17.75
C VAL A 136 -9.66 12.24 -17.68
N GLY A 137 -9.14 11.03 -17.82
CA GLY A 137 -9.92 9.80 -17.71
C GLY A 137 -9.18 8.56 -18.19
N VAL A 138 -9.93 7.48 -18.33
CA VAL A 138 -9.45 6.20 -18.87
C VAL A 138 -10.43 5.66 -19.89
N GLU A 139 -9.89 5.00 -20.90
CA GLU A 139 -10.63 4.05 -21.73
C GLU A 139 -10.55 2.67 -21.08
N ALA A 140 -11.71 2.04 -20.91
CA ALA A 140 -11.84 0.72 -20.33
C ALA A 140 -12.71 -0.21 -21.18
N ARG A 141 -12.41 -1.50 -21.12
CA ARG A 141 -13.19 -2.57 -21.74
C ARG A 141 -14.08 -3.23 -20.70
N THR A 142 -15.38 -3.28 -20.97
CA THR A 142 -16.39 -4.01 -20.20
C THR A 142 -17.06 -5.04 -21.12
N GLY A 143 -16.72 -6.31 -20.91
CA GLY A 143 -17.12 -7.38 -21.84
C GLY A 143 -16.59 -7.10 -23.25
N THR A 144 -17.50 -6.97 -24.22
CA THR A 144 -17.17 -6.63 -25.62
C THR A 144 -17.22 -5.12 -25.91
N ARG A 145 -17.60 -4.28 -24.93
CA ARG A 145 -17.77 -2.85 -25.13
C ARG A 145 -16.54 -2.08 -24.65
N THR A 146 -16.21 -1.02 -25.38
CA THR A 146 -15.28 0.01 -24.93
C THR A 146 -16.06 1.20 -24.37
N ILE A 147 -15.66 1.69 -23.20
CA ILE A 147 -16.26 2.83 -22.51
C ILE A 147 -15.18 3.83 -22.10
N ILE A 148 -15.57 5.09 -21.97
CA ILE A 148 -14.73 6.16 -21.43
C ILE A 148 -15.23 6.52 -20.02
N ILE A 149 -14.31 6.58 -19.06
CA ILE A 149 -14.59 7.00 -17.69
C ILE A 149 -13.80 8.28 -17.43
N GLY A 150 -14.51 9.41 -17.36
CA GLY A 150 -13.93 10.72 -17.07
C GLY A 150 -13.52 10.85 -15.59
N ALA A 151 -12.38 11.51 -15.35
CA ALA A 151 -11.80 11.74 -14.04
C ALA A 151 -11.51 13.24 -13.84
N ARG A 152 -12.34 13.91 -13.01
CA ARG A 152 -12.22 15.36 -12.78
C ARG A 152 -10.94 15.75 -12.02
N LYS A 153 -10.53 14.91 -11.06
CA LYS A 153 -9.39 15.20 -10.17
C LYS A 153 -8.11 14.51 -10.65
N GLY A 154 -8.19 13.20 -10.89
CA GLY A 154 -7.09 12.40 -11.40
C GLY A 154 -7.45 10.92 -11.44
N VAL A 155 -6.49 10.11 -11.90
CA VAL A 155 -6.57 8.65 -11.99
C VAL A 155 -5.51 8.05 -11.06
N ILE A 156 -5.89 7.07 -10.24
CA ILE A 156 -4.98 6.34 -9.34
C ILE A 156 -4.90 4.89 -9.82
N PHE A 157 -3.71 4.43 -10.18
CA PHE A 157 -3.47 3.03 -10.54
C PHE A 157 -3.07 2.22 -9.30
N GLY A 158 -4.00 1.39 -8.84
CA GLY A 158 -3.78 0.34 -7.83
C GLY A 158 -3.79 -1.07 -8.43
N SER A 159 -3.38 -1.23 -9.69
CA SER A 159 -3.55 -2.46 -10.48
C SER A 159 -2.45 -3.52 -10.30
N GLY A 160 -1.55 -3.34 -9.33
CA GLY A 160 -0.42 -4.24 -9.09
C GLY A 160 0.75 -4.04 -10.07
N GLY A 161 1.72 -4.95 -10.01
CA GLY A 161 2.92 -4.96 -10.87
C GLY A 161 2.85 -6.01 -11.99
N PHE A 162 3.97 -6.22 -12.68
CA PHE A 162 4.05 -7.04 -13.89
C PHE A 162 4.57 -8.47 -13.66
N ILE A 163 4.62 -8.97 -12.41
CA ILE A 163 5.17 -10.30 -12.07
C ILE A 163 4.43 -11.49 -12.71
N HIS A 164 3.23 -11.26 -13.25
CA HIS A 164 2.44 -12.27 -13.95
C HIS A 164 2.73 -12.29 -15.46
N ASP A 165 3.36 -11.25 -16.00
CA ASP A 165 3.69 -11.12 -17.41
C ASP A 165 5.07 -11.72 -17.69
N ALA A 166 5.12 -12.77 -18.52
CA ALA A 166 6.35 -13.49 -18.79
C ALA A 166 7.37 -12.66 -19.58
N GLU A 167 6.91 -11.85 -20.55
CA GLU A 167 7.77 -11.04 -21.39
C GLU A 167 8.39 -9.89 -20.60
N TYR A 168 7.57 -9.22 -19.78
CA TYR A 168 8.05 -8.14 -18.93
C TYR A 168 8.99 -8.64 -17.85
N ARG A 169 8.71 -9.80 -17.24
CA ARG A 169 9.66 -10.42 -16.32
C ARG A 169 10.99 -10.71 -17.01
N PHE A 170 10.98 -11.33 -18.18
CA PHE A 170 12.21 -11.64 -18.93
C PHE A 170 13.01 -10.37 -19.28
N THR A 171 12.32 -9.26 -19.52
CA THR A 171 12.96 -8.01 -19.95
C THR A 171 13.49 -7.17 -18.78
N TYR A 172 12.81 -7.17 -17.63
CA TYR A 172 13.03 -6.18 -16.56
C TYR A 172 13.39 -6.75 -15.17
N LEU A 173 13.31 -8.06 -14.95
CA LEU A 173 13.74 -8.72 -13.70
C LEU A 173 14.93 -9.64 -13.96
#